data_AF-A0AAW0A1B8-F1
#
_entry.id   AF-A0AAW0A1B8-F1
#
_cell.length_a   1.000
_cell.length_b   1.000
_cell.length_c   1.000
_cell.angle_alpha   90.00
_cell.angle_beta   90.00
_cell.angle_gamma   90.00
#
_symmetry.space_group_name_H-M   'P 1'
#
loop_
_entity.id
_entity.type
_entity.pdbx_description
1 polymer ?
#
loop_
_entity_poly.entity_id
_entity_poly.type
_entity_poly.pdbx_seq_one_letter_code
_entity_poly.pdbx_strand_id
1 'polypeptide(L)'
;MILKRGLGRGSFIWGSSTTNTRIERLWVEVGSQFARRWRAFFYRLEALHGLERSNPHHLWLLHFLFLDAINEDCDTFRAEWNCHPVSGEGHDRSPEEMCYMGMLENGLYEEPANDDCDGVHPSIIERYYGTQGRERQRADVESISTTSLEGQIHDAHASNFHHEAVGVPKHANPFDDEKSMQLFYDTLEAAIQRKIVPHGYGLQPEEWGDDGYPSFEILKSGRHGLKRLRIALPDFIWRPRAEMWGRALAILDQITYKNEVQ
;
A
#
# COMPACT_ATOMS: atom_id res chain seq x y z
N MET A 1 -19.70 -22.22 2.64
CA MET A 1 -19.21 -22.70 3.98
C MET A 1 -20.29 -22.94 5.07
N ILE A 2 -21.41 -22.18 5.12
CA ILE A 2 -22.51 -22.32 6.12
C ILE A 2 -23.18 -23.71 6.11
N LEU A 3 -23.43 -24.25 4.92
CA LEU A 3 -24.05 -25.56 4.73
C LEU A 3 -23.18 -26.73 5.20
N LYS A 4 -21.85 -26.56 5.28
CA LYS A 4 -20.91 -27.60 5.73
C LYS A 4 -20.56 -27.51 7.22
N ARG A 5 -20.73 -26.35 7.87
CA ARG A 5 -20.08 -26.06 9.19
C ARG A 5 -21.00 -25.50 10.28
N GLY A 6 -22.25 -25.16 9.94
CA GLY A 6 -23.25 -24.73 10.91
C GLY A 6 -23.17 -23.25 11.32
N LEU A 7 -24.18 -22.83 12.10
CA LEU A 7 -24.38 -21.47 12.61
C LEU A 7 -23.40 -21.09 13.73
N GLY A 8 -23.07 -19.80 13.87
CA GLY A 8 -22.42 -19.25 15.08
C GLY A 8 -20.92 -19.53 15.22
N ARG A 9 -20.16 -19.48 14.13
CA ARG A 9 -18.73 -19.81 14.14
C ARG A 9 -17.82 -18.70 14.70
N GLY A 10 -18.29 -17.46 14.72
CA GLY A 10 -17.42 -16.31 15.02
C GLY A 10 -16.35 -16.14 13.92
N SER A 11 -16.77 -16.17 12.65
CA SER A 11 -15.88 -16.05 11.47
C SER A 11 -15.24 -14.66 11.35
N PHE A 12 -15.67 -13.71 12.17
CA PHE A 12 -15.17 -12.37 12.27
C PHE A 12 -14.52 -12.19 13.65
N ILE A 13 -13.19 -12.00 13.66
CA ILE A 13 -12.43 -11.77 14.89
C ILE A 13 -12.44 -10.26 15.15
N TRP A 14 -13.06 -9.86 16.26
CA TRP A 14 -13.14 -8.47 16.72
C TRP A 14 -12.62 -8.38 18.16
N GLY A 15 -11.80 -7.37 18.45
CA GLY A 15 -11.23 -7.09 19.77
C GLY A 15 -10.36 -5.83 19.76
N SER A 16 -10.11 -5.24 20.93
CA SER A 16 -9.28 -4.02 21.08
C SER A 16 -7.88 -4.21 20.47
N SER A 17 -7.36 -3.16 19.82
CA SER A 17 -6.12 -3.13 19.02
C SER A 17 -4.84 -3.68 19.69
N THR A 18 -4.86 -3.93 21.00
CA THR A 18 -3.75 -4.50 21.77
C THR A 18 -3.46 -5.98 21.47
N THR A 19 -4.36 -6.72 20.82
CA THR A 19 -4.13 -8.11 20.37
C THR A 19 -3.71 -8.24 18.91
N ASN A 20 -3.59 -7.14 18.17
CA ASN A 20 -3.24 -7.16 16.74
C ASN A 20 -1.74 -7.04 16.46
N THR A 21 -0.91 -7.56 17.37
CA THR A 21 0.55 -7.51 17.30
C THR A 21 1.11 -8.05 15.99
N ARG A 22 0.43 -9.03 15.37
CA ARG A 22 0.85 -9.64 14.11
C ARG A 22 0.64 -8.71 12.91
N ILE A 23 -0.50 -8.03 12.80
CA ILE A 23 -0.71 -7.05 11.72
C ILE A 23 0.18 -5.83 11.95
N GLU A 24 0.38 -5.39 13.19
CA GLU A 24 1.34 -4.32 13.48
C GLU A 24 2.77 -4.70 13.07
N ARG A 25 3.19 -5.94 13.37
CA ARG A 25 4.50 -6.46 12.91
C ARG A 25 4.57 -6.52 11.39
N LEU A 26 3.52 -6.99 10.73
CA LEU A 26 3.42 -7.00 9.27
C LEU A 26 3.63 -5.59 8.69
N TRP A 27 2.95 -4.58 9.22
CA TRP A 27 3.11 -3.19 8.76
C TRP A 27 4.54 -2.66 8.97
N VAL A 28 5.20 -3.05 10.06
CA VAL A 28 6.61 -2.72 10.29
C VAL A 28 7.50 -3.33 9.21
N GLU A 29 7.23 -4.58 8.81
CA GLU A 29 7.98 -5.33 7.80
C GLU A 29 7.73 -4.80 6.38
N VAL A 30 6.48 -4.56 6.00
CA VAL A 30 6.14 -3.85 4.75
C VAL A 30 6.89 -2.52 4.67
N GLY A 31 6.89 -1.78 5.77
CA GLY A 31 7.60 -0.52 5.90
C GLY A 31 9.12 -0.66 5.70
N SER A 32 9.75 -1.58 6.42
CA SER A 32 11.21 -1.77 6.39
C SER A 32 11.71 -2.34 5.07
N GLN A 33 10.95 -3.25 4.45
CA GLN A 33 11.40 -4.01 3.30
C GLN A 33 11.36 -3.24 1.99
N PHE A 34 10.30 -2.46 1.71
CA PHE A 34 10.24 -1.70 0.46
C PHE A 34 9.57 -0.32 0.59
N ALA A 35 8.47 -0.20 1.34
CA ALA A 35 7.62 1.00 1.29
C ALA A 35 8.35 2.28 1.73
N ARG A 36 9.25 2.21 2.73
CA ARG A 36 10.06 3.37 3.14
C ARG A 36 11.03 3.84 2.05
N ARG A 37 11.53 2.95 1.20
CA ARG A 37 12.45 3.32 0.11
C ARG A 37 11.71 4.06 -1.00
N TRP A 38 10.53 3.58 -1.39
CA TRP A 38 9.65 4.31 -2.32
C TRP A 38 9.24 5.68 -1.78
N ARG A 39 8.86 5.74 -0.49
CA ARG A 39 8.55 7.02 0.16
C ARG A 39 9.74 7.98 0.14
N ALA A 40 10.93 7.51 0.49
CA ALA A 40 12.17 8.29 0.43
C ALA A 40 12.46 8.77 -1.00
N PHE A 41 12.27 7.91 -1.99
CA PHE A 41 12.43 8.27 -3.39
C PHE A 41 11.45 9.38 -3.82
N PHE A 42 10.18 9.32 -3.44
CA PHE A 42 9.21 10.38 -3.77
C PHE A 42 9.53 11.71 -3.09
N TYR A 43 10.01 11.72 -1.85
CA TYR A 43 10.52 12.97 -1.24
C TYR A 43 11.70 13.54 -2.00
N ARG A 44 12.60 12.69 -2.50
CA ARG A 44 13.68 13.13 -3.37
C ARG A 44 13.16 13.73 -4.68
N LEU A 45 12.18 13.11 -5.31
CA LEU A 45 11.55 13.67 -6.52
C LEU A 45 10.95 15.05 -6.25
N GLU A 46 10.30 15.25 -5.09
CA GLU A 46 9.72 16.54 -4.67
C GLU A 46 10.82 17.58 -4.42
N ALA A 47 11.91 17.19 -3.77
CA ALA A 47 12.98 18.11 -3.41
C ALA A 47 13.89 18.51 -4.58
N LEU A 48 14.16 17.58 -5.52
CA LEU A 48 15.22 17.75 -6.52
C LEU A 48 14.74 17.70 -7.97
N HIS A 49 13.59 17.07 -8.24
CA HIS A 49 13.20 16.69 -9.61
C HIS A 49 11.82 17.23 -10.01
N GLY A 50 11.34 18.27 -9.32
CA GLY A 50 10.13 19.01 -9.72
C GLY A 50 8.81 18.27 -9.50
N LEU A 51 8.76 17.22 -8.67
CA LEU A 51 7.48 16.59 -8.32
C LEU A 51 6.62 17.53 -7.47
N GLU A 52 5.48 17.95 -8.01
CA GLU A 52 4.45 18.66 -7.26
C GLU A 52 3.33 17.70 -6.81
N ARG A 53 3.27 17.43 -5.51
CA ARG A 53 2.30 16.48 -4.90
C ARG A 53 0.82 16.87 -5.05
N SER A 54 0.53 18.15 -5.29
CA SER A 54 -0.84 18.65 -5.52
C SER A 54 -1.26 18.59 -6.97
N ASN A 55 -0.32 18.34 -7.88
CA ASN A 55 -0.59 18.29 -9.31
C ASN A 55 -1.13 16.90 -9.71
N PRO A 56 -2.39 16.80 -10.18
CA PRO A 56 -3.00 15.51 -10.52
C PRO A 56 -2.32 14.82 -11.71
N HIS A 57 -1.66 15.57 -12.60
CA HIS A 57 -0.90 15.02 -13.74
C HIS A 57 0.41 14.39 -13.27
N HIS A 58 1.06 14.97 -12.27
CA HIS A 58 2.26 14.41 -11.68
C HIS A 58 1.95 13.11 -10.94
N LEU A 59 0.82 13.05 -10.23
CA LEU A 59 0.34 11.82 -9.58
C LEU A 59 0.00 10.74 -10.60
N TRP A 60 -0.67 11.11 -11.71
CA TRP A 60 -0.89 10.19 -12.82
C TRP A 60 0.42 9.66 -13.38
N LEU A 61 1.41 10.54 -13.57
CA LEU A 61 2.71 10.17 -14.12
C LEU A 61 3.48 9.23 -13.17
N LEU A 62 3.42 9.46 -11.85
CA LEU A 62 3.99 8.54 -10.87
C LEU A 62 3.37 7.15 -10.96
N HIS A 63 2.05 7.08 -11.10
CA HIS A 63 1.35 5.81 -11.27
C HIS A 63 1.76 5.13 -12.58
N PHE A 64 1.75 5.87 -13.69
CA PHE A 64 2.14 5.37 -15.00
C PHE A 64 3.56 4.80 -15.00
N LEU A 65 4.51 5.44 -14.31
CA LEU A 65 5.92 5.03 -14.32
C LEU A 65 6.28 3.96 -13.30
N PHE A 66 5.65 3.97 -12.12
CA PHE A 66 6.17 3.24 -10.97
C PHE A 66 5.18 2.30 -10.31
N LEU A 67 3.89 2.32 -10.67
CA LEU A 67 2.90 1.47 -10.02
C LEU A 67 3.21 -0.02 -10.22
N ASP A 68 3.62 -0.42 -11.42
CA ASP A 68 3.98 -1.82 -11.70
C ASP A 68 5.19 -2.27 -10.88
N ALA A 69 6.23 -1.42 -10.78
CA ALA A 69 7.41 -1.71 -9.97
C ALA A 69 7.09 -1.78 -8.47
N ILE A 70 6.14 -0.96 -7.98
CA ILE A 70 5.66 -1.04 -6.60
C ILE A 70 4.86 -2.32 -6.37
N ASN A 71 4.03 -2.72 -7.35
CA ASN A 71 3.27 -3.97 -7.28
C ASN A 71 4.19 -5.19 -7.30
N GLU A 72 5.26 -5.17 -8.10
CA GLU A 72 6.28 -6.22 -8.10
C GLU A 72 6.99 -6.35 -6.74
N ASP A 73 7.36 -5.23 -6.11
CA ASP A 73 7.91 -5.22 -4.75
C ASP A 73 6.89 -5.76 -3.72
N CYS A 74 5.60 -5.42 -3.87
CA CYS A 74 4.52 -5.94 -3.04
C CYS A 74 4.32 -7.46 -3.21
N ASP A 75 4.34 -7.96 -4.44
CA ASP A 75 4.19 -9.38 -4.75
C ASP A 75 5.40 -10.18 -4.25
N THR A 76 6.61 -9.64 -4.41
CA THR A 76 7.83 -10.22 -3.84
C THR A 76 7.73 -10.32 -2.32
N PHE A 77 7.35 -9.23 -1.65
CA PHE A 77 7.12 -9.22 -0.22
C PHE A 77 6.06 -10.26 0.20
N ARG A 78 4.94 -10.34 -0.55
CA ARG A 78 3.88 -11.32 -0.28
C ARG A 78 4.40 -12.75 -0.37
N ALA A 79 5.18 -13.08 -1.40
CA ALA A 79 5.75 -14.41 -1.57
C ALA A 79 6.69 -14.76 -0.41
N GLU A 80 7.60 -13.86 -0.04
CA GLU A 80 8.53 -14.04 1.09
C GLU A 80 7.78 -14.18 2.42
N TRP A 81 6.80 -13.30 2.65
CA TRP A 81 5.97 -13.32 3.84
C TRP A 81 5.06 -14.55 3.91
N ASN A 82 4.66 -15.17 2.80
CA ASN A 82 3.89 -16.41 2.91
C ASN A 82 4.74 -17.61 3.32
N CYS A 83 6.05 -17.54 3.10
CA CYS A 83 7.02 -18.58 3.45
C CYS A 83 7.71 -18.37 4.82
N HIS A 84 7.62 -17.19 5.43
CA HIS A 84 8.31 -16.93 6.69
C HIS A 84 7.68 -17.73 7.85
N PRO A 85 8.48 -18.31 8.76
CA PRO A 85 7.95 -19.01 9.93
C PRO A 85 7.37 -18.02 10.94
N VAL A 86 6.16 -18.31 11.45
CA VAL A 86 5.49 -17.50 12.48
C VAL A 86 5.64 -18.18 13.83
N SER A 87 6.46 -17.60 14.70
CA SER A 87 6.67 -18.11 16.06
C SER A 87 5.46 -17.91 16.98
N GLY A 88 5.42 -18.70 18.06
CA GLY A 88 4.32 -18.73 19.04
C GLY A 88 3.23 -19.73 18.66
N GLU A 89 1.96 -19.34 18.69
CA GLU A 89 0.81 -20.24 18.36
C GLU A 89 0.85 -20.81 16.93
N GLY A 90 1.71 -20.29 16.04
CA GLY A 90 1.94 -20.83 14.70
C GLY A 90 2.83 -22.08 14.67
N HIS A 91 3.41 -22.49 15.80
CA HIS A 91 4.34 -23.63 15.91
C HIS A 91 5.49 -23.57 14.89
N ASP A 92 6.00 -22.37 14.61
CA ASP A 92 7.06 -22.09 13.64
C ASP A 92 6.72 -22.53 12.19
N ARG A 93 5.42 -22.68 11.87
CA ARG A 93 4.95 -22.90 10.51
C ARG A 93 4.84 -21.60 9.73
N SER A 94 4.94 -21.68 8.42
CA SER A 94 4.68 -20.54 7.54
C SER A 94 3.18 -20.27 7.38
N PRO A 95 2.76 -19.03 7.01
CA PRO A 95 1.38 -18.74 6.61
C PRO A 95 0.86 -19.69 5.53
N GLU A 96 1.69 -20.03 4.55
CA GLU A 96 1.33 -20.98 3.49
C GLU A 96 1.09 -22.39 4.04
N GLU A 97 1.96 -22.89 4.91
CA GLU A 97 1.78 -24.19 5.57
C GLU A 97 0.53 -24.22 6.46
N MET A 98 0.29 -23.15 7.22
CA MET A 98 -0.92 -23.03 8.04
C MET A 98 -2.19 -23.02 7.18
N CYS A 99 -2.16 -22.32 6.04
CA CYS A 99 -3.25 -22.29 5.08
C CYS A 99 -3.50 -23.68 4.49
N TYR A 100 -2.45 -24.36 4.02
CA TYR A 100 -2.51 -25.70 3.45
C TYR A 100 -3.03 -26.74 4.46
N MET A 101 -2.48 -26.75 5.67
CA MET A 101 -2.97 -27.63 6.75
C MET A 101 -4.41 -27.32 7.11
N GLY A 102 -4.77 -26.03 7.15
CA GLY A 102 -6.14 -25.58 7.27
C GLY A 102 -7.03 -26.22 6.20
N MET A 103 -6.67 -26.12 4.93
CA MET A 103 -7.43 -26.74 3.81
C MET A 103 -7.54 -28.27 3.94
N LEU A 104 -6.51 -28.96 4.40
CA LEU A 104 -6.55 -30.41 4.61
C LEU A 104 -7.53 -30.80 5.71
N GLU A 105 -7.49 -30.11 6.85
CA GLU A 105 -8.38 -30.38 7.99
C GLU A 105 -9.82 -29.92 7.73
N ASN A 106 -9.96 -28.84 6.97
CA ASN A 106 -11.20 -28.09 6.85
C ASN A 106 -11.84 -28.11 5.46
N GLY A 107 -11.27 -28.84 4.50
CA GLY A 107 -11.68 -28.82 3.10
C GLY A 107 -11.17 -27.57 2.36
N LEU A 108 -11.15 -27.67 1.03
CA LEU A 108 -10.69 -26.61 0.14
C LEU A 108 -11.52 -25.32 0.33
N TYR A 109 -10.82 -24.18 0.36
CA TYR A 109 -11.48 -22.89 0.14
C TYR A 109 -11.91 -22.83 -1.32
N GLU A 110 -13.13 -22.36 -1.60
CA GLU A 110 -13.55 -22.07 -2.96
C GLU A 110 -12.74 -20.89 -3.50
N GLU A 111 -12.50 -20.84 -4.82
CA GLU A 111 -11.72 -19.75 -5.42
C GLU A 111 -12.35 -18.38 -5.11
N PRO A 112 -11.58 -17.29 -5.03
CA PRO A 112 -12.11 -15.95 -4.73
C PRO A 112 -13.18 -15.44 -5.72
N ALA A 113 -13.33 -16.06 -6.89
CA ALA A 113 -14.43 -15.79 -7.81
C ALA A 113 -15.79 -16.42 -7.38
N ASN A 114 -15.76 -17.32 -6.40
CA ASN A 114 -16.91 -17.90 -5.71
C ASN A 114 -16.89 -17.40 -4.25
N ASP A 115 -17.04 -16.08 -4.06
CA ASP A 115 -17.35 -15.58 -2.72
C ASP A 115 -18.69 -16.19 -2.28
N ASP A 116 -18.69 -16.92 -1.17
CA ASP A 116 -19.88 -17.49 -0.52
C ASP A 116 -20.97 -16.43 -0.24
N CYS A 117 -20.61 -15.13 -0.27
CA CYS A 117 -21.49 -13.99 -0.07
C CYS A 117 -21.85 -13.24 -1.36
N ASP A 118 -21.36 -13.66 -2.53
CA ASP A 118 -21.71 -13.01 -3.80
C ASP A 118 -23.20 -13.21 -4.11
N GLY A 119 -23.88 -12.10 -4.43
CA GLY A 119 -25.34 -12.07 -4.60
C GLY A 119 -26.17 -12.28 -3.31
N VAL A 120 -25.55 -12.40 -2.14
CA VAL A 120 -26.25 -12.58 -0.86
C VAL A 120 -26.68 -11.23 -0.28
N HIS A 121 -27.95 -11.07 0.03
CA HIS A 121 -28.49 -9.82 0.57
C HIS A 121 -27.80 -9.44 1.90
N PRO A 122 -27.44 -8.17 2.13
CA PRO A 122 -26.71 -7.74 3.33
C PRO A 122 -27.34 -8.17 4.66
N SER A 123 -28.67 -8.23 4.76
CA SER A 123 -29.34 -8.70 5.99
C SER A 123 -29.15 -10.19 6.28
N ILE A 124 -28.88 -11.01 5.25
CA ILE A 124 -28.50 -12.41 5.39
C ILE A 124 -27.05 -12.45 5.88
N ILE A 125 -26.15 -11.69 5.26
CA ILE A 125 -24.76 -11.60 5.72
C ILE A 125 -24.71 -11.16 7.19
N GLU A 126 -25.46 -10.13 7.58
CA GLU A 126 -25.56 -9.67 8.96
C GLU A 126 -26.18 -10.71 9.91
N ARG A 127 -27.19 -11.46 9.47
CA ARG A 127 -27.79 -12.53 10.29
C ARG A 127 -26.84 -13.71 10.54
N TYR A 128 -25.97 -14.03 9.58
CA TYR A 128 -25.12 -15.22 9.63
C TYR A 128 -23.66 -14.93 10.00
N TYR A 129 -23.14 -13.75 9.67
CA TYR A 129 -21.79 -13.25 9.96
C TYR A 129 -21.76 -12.00 10.84
N GLY A 130 -22.91 -11.41 11.17
CA GLY A 130 -22.96 -10.26 12.08
C GLY A 130 -22.69 -10.65 13.53
N THR A 131 -22.53 -9.64 14.37
CA THR A 131 -22.03 -9.75 15.75
C THR A 131 -23.09 -10.22 16.74
N GLN A 132 -24.34 -10.45 16.33
CA GLN A 132 -25.46 -10.81 17.20
C GLN A 132 -25.56 -12.32 17.52
N GLY A 133 -24.44 -13.05 17.45
CA GLY A 133 -24.37 -14.46 17.84
C GLY A 133 -24.41 -14.64 19.36
N ARG A 134 -24.87 -15.81 19.83
CA ARG A 134 -24.92 -16.16 21.26
C ARG A 134 -23.52 -16.13 21.87
N GLU A 135 -23.31 -15.31 22.90
CA GLU A 135 -22.03 -15.20 23.63
C GLU A 135 -21.52 -16.58 24.03
N ARG A 136 -20.31 -16.95 23.58
CA ARG A 136 -19.60 -18.11 24.13
C ARG A 136 -18.97 -17.68 25.44
N GLN A 137 -19.57 -18.06 26.57
CA GLN A 137 -18.88 -18.03 27.86
C GLN A 137 -17.66 -18.96 27.77
N ARG A 138 -16.45 -18.37 27.70
CA ARG A 138 -15.24 -19.09 28.06
C ARG A 138 -15.29 -19.31 29.57
N ALA A 139 -15.11 -20.55 29.99
CA ALA A 139 -15.12 -20.89 31.40
C ALA A 139 -14.06 -20.06 32.16
N ASP A 140 -14.50 -19.51 33.29
CA ASP A 140 -13.75 -18.84 34.35
C ASP A 140 -13.10 -17.49 34.02
N VAL A 141 -13.93 -16.47 33.84
CA VAL A 141 -13.62 -15.10 34.29
C VAL A 141 -14.85 -14.56 35.02
N GLU A 142 -14.65 -14.07 36.25
CA GLU A 142 -15.67 -13.48 37.10
C GLU A 142 -16.60 -12.52 36.33
N SER A 143 -17.89 -12.57 36.63
CA SER A 143 -18.95 -11.86 35.92
C SER A 143 -18.77 -10.34 35.95
N ILE A 144 -18.04 -9.80 34.99
CA ILE A 144 -18.08 -8.36 34.67
C ILE A 144 -19.38 -8.12 33.88
N SER A 145 -20.17 -7.16 34.35
CA SER A 145 -21.43 -6.73 33.72
C SER A 145 -21.18 -6.34 32.25
N THR A 146 -21.76 -7.11 31.32
CA THR A 146 -21.55 -7.01 29.87
C THR A 146 -22.05 -5.70 29.27
N THR A 147 -23.11 -5.11 29.84
CA THR A 147 -23.64 -3.79 29.43
C THR A 147 -22.65 -2.65 29.64
N SER A 148 -21.77 -2.74 30.65
CA SER A 148 -20.72 -1.76 30.87
C SER A 148 -19.56 -1.90 29.88
N LEU A 149 -19.32 -3.11 29.38
CA LEU A 149 -18.21 -3.41 28.47
C LEU A 149 -18.55 -3.05 27.02
N GLU A 150 -19.78 -3.30 26.58
CA GLU A 150 -20.27 -2.91 25.25
C GLU A 150 -20.24 -1.39 25.05
N GLY A 151 -20.69 -0.62 26.05
CA GLY A 151 -20.60 0.85 26.04
C GLY A 151 -19.15 1.34 26.02
N GLN A 152 -18.28 0.73 26.83
CA GLN A 152 -16.85 1.07 26.86
C GLN A 152 -16.14 0.74 25.54
N ILE A 153 -16.51 -0.37 24.87
CA ILE A 153 -15.98 -0.73 23.55
C ILE A 153 -16.51 0.24 22.50
N HIS A 154 -17.80 0.55 22.51
CA HIS A 154 -18.39 1.52 21.57
C HIS A 154 -17.71 2.89 21.68
N ASP A 155 -17.54 3.41 22.90
CA ASP A 155 -16.92 4.71 23.15
C ASP A 155 -15.41 4.71 22.84
N ALA A 156 -14.68 3.62 23.16
CA ALA A 156 -13.25 3.50 22.88
C ALA A 156 -12.94 3.36 21.38
N HIS A 157 -13.92 2.93 20.57
CA HIS A 157 -13.73 2.62 19.17
C HIS A 157 -14.46 3.58 18.21
N ALA A 158 -15.42 4.37 18.68
CA ALA A 158 -16.15 5.33 17.84
C ALA A 158 -15.20 6.25 17.04
N SER A 159 -14.09 6.71 17.65
CA SER A 159 -13.09 7.53 16.95
C SER A 159 -12.24 6.76 15.93
N ASN A 160 -12.11 5.43 16.06
CA ASN A 160 -11.32 4.58 15.17
C ASN A 160 -12.11 4.13 13.94
N PHE A 161 -13.44 4.03 14.04
CA PHE A 161 -14.32 3.60 12.94
C PHE A 161 -14.88 4.77 12.12
N HIS A 162 -14.94 5.96 12.71
CA HIS A 162 -15.46 7.17 12.05
C HIS A 162 -14.35 8.18 11.74
N HIS A 163 -13.18 7.74 11.29
CA HIS A 163 -12.36 8.69 10.55
C HIS A 163 -13.12 9.03 9.25
N GLU A 164 -13.28 10.32 8.94
CA GLU A 164 -13.72 10.69 7.60
C GLU A 164 -12.79 10.00 6.59
N ALA A 165 -13.35 9.52 5.48
CA ALA A 165 -12.56 8.86 4.45
C ALA A 165 -11.39 9.77 4.09
N VAL A 166 -10.16 9.28 4.24
CA VAL A 166 -8.97 10.04 3.87
C VAL A 166 -9.09 10.33 2.38
N GLY A 167 -9.19 11.62 2.03
CA GLY A 167 -9.30 12.04 0.65
C GLY A 167 -8.08 11.56 -0.14
N VAL A 168 -8.28 10.54 -0.96
CA VAL A 168 -7.23 10.04 -1.85
C VAL A 168 -6.93 11.14 -2.86
N PRO A 169 -5.68 11.58 -3.00
CA PRO A 169 -5.31 12.54 -4.02
C PRO A 169 -5.79 12.06 -5.39
N LYS A 170 -6.53 12.91 -6.09
CA LYS A 170 -7.04 12.58 -7.42
C LYS A 170 -5.88 12.66 -8.40
N HIS A 171 -5.65 11.59 -9.16
CA HIS A 171 -4.82 11.64 -10.34
C HIS A 171 -5.72 11.81 -11.58
N ALA A 172 -5.27 12.58 -12.56
CA ALA A 172 -6.01 12.81 -13.80
C ALA A 172 -5.07 12.57 -14.98
N ASN A 173 -5.58 11.91 -16.02
CA ASN A 173 -4.85 11.77 -17.27
C ASN A 173 -4.61 13.18 -17.85
N PRO A 174 -3.35 13.60 -18.07
CA PRO A 174 -3.05 14.92 -18.61
C PRO A 174 -3.38 15.11 -20.10
N PHE A 175 -3.72 14.03 -20.82
CA PHE A 175 -3.97 14.08 -22.25
C PHE A 175 -5.48 14.07 -22.54
N ASP A 176 -5.93 15.07 -23.30
CA ASP A 176 -7.33 15.18 -23.75
C ASP A 176 -7.67 14.18 -24.87
N ASP A 177 -6.64 13.76 -25.64
CA ASP A 177 -6.79 12.91 -26.80
C ASP A 177 -5.80 11.74 -26.81
N GLU A 178 -6.23 10.64 -27.44
CA GLU A 178 -5.44 9.41 -27.57
C GLU A 178 -4.15 9.61 -28.39
N LYS A 179 -4.12 10.58 -29.32
CA LYS A 179 -2.93 10.84 -30.14
C LYS A 179 -1.83 11.51 -29.32
N SER A 180 -2.16 12.48 -28.47
CA SER A 180 -1.22 13.12 -27.54
C SER A 180 -0.65 12.10 -26.55
N MET A 181 -1.50 11.20 -26.07
CA MET A 181 -1.09 10.10 -25.18
C MET A 181 -0.14 9.12 -25.90
N GLN A 182 -0.44 8.73 -27.14
CA GLN A 182 0.45 7.88 -27.92
C GLN A 182 1.77 8.58 -28.26
N LEU A 183 1.72 9.87 -28.62
CA LEU A 183 2.90 10.69 -28.87
C LEU A 183 3.80 10.75 -27.63
N PHE A 184 3.22 10.91 -26.45
CA PHE A 184 3.95 10.85 -25.19
C PHE A 184 4.68 9.51 -25.01
N TYR A 185 3.99 8.39 -25.23
CA TYR A 185 4.57 7.05 -25.12
C TYR A 185 5.72 6.83 -26.10
N ASP A 186 5.51 7.12 -27.38
CA ASP A 186 6.52 6.93 -28.42
C ASP A 186 7.75 7.81 -28.15
N THR A 187 7.53 9.05 -27.70
CA THR A 187 8.61 10.00 -27.37
C THR A 187 9.37 9.55 -26.13
N LEU A 188 8.68 9.07 -25.10
CA LEU A 188 9.30 8.57 -23.88
C LEU A 188 10.15 7.32 -24.18
N GLU A 189 9.63 6.38 -24.96
CA GLU A 189 10.36 5.18 -25.36
C GLU A 189 11.62 5.54 -26.15
N ALA A 190 11.50 6.43 -27.13
CA ALA A 190 12.65 6.92 -27.90
C ALA A 190 13.68 7.63 -27.01
N ALA A 191 13.24 8.42 -26.02
CA ALA A 191 14.13 9.10 -25.07
C ALA A 191 14.86 8.12 -24.15
N ILE A 192 14.18 7.05 -23.71
CA ILE A 192 14.78 5.97 -22.91
C ILE A 192 15.85 5.24 -23.73
N GLN A 193 15.54 4.85 -24.97
CA GLN A 193 16.48 4.15 -25.86
C GLN A 193 17.74 4.99 -26.13
N ARG A 194 17.57 6.30 -26.31
CA ARG A 194 18.66 7.25 -26.54
C ARG A 194 19.37 7.70 -25.25
N LYS A 195 18.90 7.27 -24.08
CA LYS A 195 19.41 7.67 -22.75
C LYS A 195 19.50 9.20 -22.57
N ILE A 196 18.53 9.93 -23.11
CA ILE A 196 18.50 11.40 -23.02
C ILE A 196 18.24 11.80 -21.58
N VAL A 197 19.09 12.62 -20.96
CA VAL A 197 18.82 13.17 -19.63
C VAL A 197 18.48 14.65 -19.80
N PRO A 198 17.25 15.10 -19.50
CA PRO A 198 16.87 16.49 -19.69
C PRO A 198 17.60 17.40 -18.69
N HIS A 199 17.88 18.62 -19.13
CA HIS A 199 18.42 19.69 -18.27
C HIS A 199 17.29 20.41 -17.54
N GLY A 200 17.58 20.98 -16.37
CA GLY A 200 16.64 21.67 -15.49
C GLY A 200 15.98 20.79 -14.43
N TYR A 201 16.30 19.49 -14.39
CA TYR A 201 15.65 18.51 -13.50
C TYR A 201 16.57 17.95 -12.41
N GLY A 202 17.80 18.46 -12.26
CA GLY A 202 18.73 18.03 -11.20
C GLY A 202 19.30 16.62 -11.40
N LEU A 203 19.35 16.14 -12.64
CA LEU A 203 19.77 14.78 -13.01
C LEU A 203 21.13 14.73 -13.71
N GLN A 204 21.60 15.88 -14.21
CA GLN A 204 22.89 15.98 -14.88
C GLN A 204 23.99 16.28 -13.86
N PRO A 205 25.20 15.71 -14.01
CA PRO A 205 26.33 16.00 -13.13
C PRO A 205 26.68 17.49 -13.02
N GLU A 206 26.41 18.27 -14.08
CA GLU A 206 26.63 19.71 -14.14
C GLU A 206 25.66 20.51 -13.24
N GLU A 207 24.54 19.92 -12.85
CA GLU A 207 23.53 20.54 -11.97
C GLU A 207 23.79 20.23 -10.50
N TRP A 208 24.73 19.34 -10.21
CA TRP A 208 25.05 18.94 -8.85
C TRP A 208 26.09 19.89 -8.25
N GLY A 209 25.91 20.21 -6.97
CA GLY A 209 26.95 20.87 -6.20
C GLY A 209 28.12 19.93 -5.89
N ASP A 210 29.06 20.41 -5.07
CA ASP A 210 30.28 19.67 -4.68
C ASP A 210 29.99 18.30 -4.03
N ASP A 211 28.80 18.13 -3.43
CA ASP A 211 28.37 16.90 -2.75
C ASP A 211 27.84 15.81 -3.71
N GLY A 212 27.65 16.12 -5.00
CA GLY A 212 27.16 15.18 -6.01
C GLY A 212 25.69 14.77 -5.85
N TYR A 213 25.30 13.66 -6.49
CA TYR A 213 23.93 13.14 -6.41
C TYR A 213 23.67 12.44 -5.06
N PRO A 214 22.58 12.73 -4.34
CA PRO A 214 22.34 12.15 -3.03
C PRO A 214 22.16 10.63 -3.05
N SER A 215 22.84 9.92 -2.14
CA SER A 215 22.73 8.45 -1.99
C SER A 215 21.77 8.00 -0.87
N PHE A 216 21.13 8.94 -0.17
CA PHE A 216 20.16 8.66 0.90
C PHE A 216 19.11 9.76 1.00
N GLU A 217 18.06 9.50 1.78
CA GLU A 217 17.02 10.46 2.16
C GLU A 217 16.73 10.35 3.67
N ILE A 218 16.28 11.43 4.31
CA ILE A 218 15.95 11.42 5.75
C ILE A 218 14.44 11.54 5.95
N LEU A 219 13.80 10.45 6.33
CA LEU A 219 12.38 10.43 6.65
C LEU A 219 12.12 10.82 8.11
N LYS A 220 11.10 11.66 8.33
CA LYS A 220 10.53 11.89 9.67
C LYS A 220 9.67 10.68 10.06
N SER A 221 9.88 10.16 11.28
CA SER A 221 9.28 8.94 11.81
C SER A 221 8.77 9.13 13.24
N GLY A 222 7.76 8.33 13.62
CA GLY A 222 7.08 8.36 14.92
C GLY A 222 5.84 9.26 14.96
N ARG A 223 5.01 9.07 16.00
CA ARG A 223 3.70 9.75 16.18
C ARG A 223 3.77 11.29 16.12
N HIS A 224 4.92 11.87 16.45
CA HIS A 224 5.18 13.31 16.40
C HIS A 224 6.32 13.71 15.44
N GLY A 225 6.79 12.78 14.59
CA GLY A 225 7.85 13.07 13.60
C GLY A 225 9.23 13.43 14.17
N LEU A 226 9.45 13.21 15.48
CA LEU A 226 10.69 13.57 16.19
C LEU A 226 11.88 12.67 15.84
N LYS A 227 11.63 11.44 15.38
CA LYS A 227 12.70 10.51 14.99
C LYS A 227 13.04 10.72 13.51
N ARG A 228 14.34 10.70 13.20
CA ARG A 228 14.85 10.77 11.82
C ARG A 228 15.35 9.40 11.41
N LEU A 229 14.84 8.89 10.30
CA LEU A 229 15.25 7.62 9.74
C LEU A 229 16.00 7.87 8.43
N ARG A 230 17.28 7.52 8.41
CA ARG A 230 18.09 7.57 7.20
C ARG A 230 17.77 6.35 6.34
N ILE A 231 17.30 6.59 5.12
CA ILE A 231 17.00 5.56 4.13
C ILE A 231 18.04 5.65 3.02
N ALA A 232 18.79 4.57 2.81
CA ALA A 232 19.70 4.48 1.68
C ALA A 232 18.92 4.34 0.37
N LEU A 233 19.33 5.08 -0.65
CA LEU A 233 18.79 5.03 -2.00
C LEU A 233 19.97 4.79 -2.95
N PRO A 234 20.41 3.53 -3.12
CA PRO A 234 21.54 3.20 -3.98
C PRO A 234 21.30 3.63 -5.43
N ASP A 235 22.30 4.29 -6.01
CA ASP A 235 22.20 4.89 -7.35
C ASP A 235 21.83 3.87 -8.41
N PHE A 236 22.37 2.65 -8.36
CA PHE A 236 22.08 1.61 -9.34
C PHE A 236 20.60 1.19 -9.40
N ILE A 237 19.82 1.47 -8.36
CA ILE A 237 18.37 1.22 -8.31
C ILE A 237 17.59 2.50 -8.59
N TRP A 238 17.91 3.57 -7.86
CA TRP A 238 17.03 4.74 -7.78
C TRP A 238 17.39 5.86 -8.76
N ARG A 239 18.64 5.92 -9.23
CA ARG A 239 19.04 6.91 -10.24
C ARG A 239 18.37 6.65 -11.59
N PRO A 240 18.32 5.42 -12.14
CA PRO A 240 17.56 5.15 -13.37
C PRO A 240 16.09 5.54 -13.25
N ARG A 241 15.47 5.33 -12.08
CA ARG A 241 14.08 5.73 -11.81
C ARG A 241 13.92 7.25 -11.78
N ALA A 242 14.85 7.97 -11.16
CA ALA A 242 14.85 9.44 -11.17
C ALA A 242 15.04 10.00 -12.60
N GLU A 243 15.93 9.39 -13.39
CA GLU A 243 16.12 9.75 -14.80
C GLU A 243 14.85 9.49 -15.63
N MET A 244 14.17 8.37 -15.38
CA MET A 244 12.90 8.04 -16.04
C MET A 244 11.81 9.06 -15.68
N TRP A 245 11.71 9.46 -14.41
CA TRP A 245 10.84 10.54 -13.97
C TRP A 245 11.14 11.85 -14.70
N GLY A 246 12.39 12.32 -14.68
CA GLY A 246 12.75 13.60 -15.31
C GLY A 246 12.51 13.61 -16.82
N ARG A 247 12.83 12.51 -17.52
CA ARG A 247 12.52 12.34 -18.95
C ARG A 247 11.02 12.50 -19.21
N ALA A 248 10.22 11.77 -18.45
CA ALA A 248 8.79 11.74 -18.65
C ALA A 248 8.14 13.08 -18.30
N LEU A 249 8.59 13.73 -17.21
CA LEU A 249 8.10 15.06 -16.83
C LEU A 249 8.44 16.11 -17.89
N ALA A 250 9.67 16.11 -18.41
CA ALA A 250 10.08 17.02 -19.47
C ALA A 250 9.26 16.86 -20.75
N ILE A 251 8.93 15.63 -21.14
CA ILE A 251 8.09 15.36 -22.31
C ILE A 251 6.65 15.78 -22.02
N LEU A 252 6.14 15.49 -20.82
CA LEU A 252 4.81 15.87 -20.41
C LEU A 252 4.64 17.39 -20.49
N ASP A 253 5.54 18.16 -19.87
CA ASP A 253 5.54 19.63 -19.88
C ASP A 253 5.56 20.19 -21.31
N GLN A 254 6.32 19.57 -22.22
CA GLN A 254 6.38 19.98 -23.62
C GLN A 254 5.10 19.71 -24.40
N ILE A 255 4.40 18.61 -24.10
CA ILE A 255 3.14 18.26 -24.79
C ILE A 255 2.01 19.12 -24.25
N THR A 256 1.90 19.29 -22.93
CA THR A 256 0.85 20.12 -22.32
C THR A 256 1.01 21.59 -22.71
N TYR A 257 2.23 22.13 -22.73
CA TYR A 257 2.48 23.51 -23.17
C TYR A 257 2.09 23.74 -24.64
N LYS A 258 2.31 22.76 -25.53
CA LYS A 258 1.89 22.89 -26.94
C LYS A 258 0.37 22.92 -27.11
N ASN A 259 -0.36 22.21 -26.26
CA ASN A 259 -1.82 22.16 -26.30
C ASN A 259 -2.46 23.46 -25.79
N GLU A 260 -1.81 24.18 -24.87
CA GLU A 260 -2.32 25.47 -24.35
C GLU A 260 -2.13 26.66 -25.32
N VAL A 261 -1.21 26.56 -26.28
CA VAL A 261 -0.85 27.64 -27.21
C VAL A 261 -1.59 27.55 -28.56
N GLN A 262 -2.32 26.46 -28.83
CA GLN A 262 -3.14 26.26 -30.03
C GLN A 262 -4.61 26.64 -29.81
#